data_AF-A0A7C6QEM3-F1
#
_entry.id   AF-A0A7C6QEM3-F1
#
_cell.length_a   1.000
_cell.length_b   1.000
_cell.length_c   1.000
_cell.angle_alpha   90.00
_cell.angle_beta   90.00
_cell.angle_gamma   90.00
#
_symmetry.space_group_name_H-M   'P 1'
#
loop_
_entity.id
_entity.type
_entity.pdbx_description
1 polymer ?
#
loop_
_entity_poly.entity_id
_entity_poly.type
_entity_poly.pdbx_seq_one_letter_code
_entity_poly.pdbx_strand_id
1 'polypeptide(L)'
;MATDREITERRFRINRLIELGRLDEARSELEALKELEGESAFILNKLGIIAVCSGQLDQGKTYFEKALAVDDRYVQAYNNLGNIYKEMGDLDKAVEYYQLALRYDREYATAHHNLGVVYKQKGDIHKSVQHLKQANRLQSVMARRELAVSPAGTKRTIAWLIIGALLVLLFLYRRS
;
A
#
# COMPACT_ATOMS: atom_id res chain seq x y z
N MET A 1 -21.77 -15.88 -13.16
CA MET A 1 -20.63 -14.95 -13.09
C MET A 1 -20.58 -14.40 -11.69
N ALA A 2 -19.42 -14.46 -11.02
CA ALA A 2 -19.27 -13.88 -9.69
C ALA A 2 -19.49 -12.35 -9.76
N THR A 3 -19.99 -11.77 -8.67
CA THR A 3 -20.21 -10.32 -8.61
C THR A 3 -18.90 -9.60 -8.30
N ASP A 4 -18.71 -8.38 -8.81
CA ASP A 4 -17.55 -7.53 -8.45
C ASP A 4 -17.41 -7.36 -6.93
N ARG A 5 -18.55 -7.38 -6.22
CA ARG A 5 -18.61 -7.36 -4.76
C ARG A 5 -17.99 -8.61 -4.13
N GLU A 6 -18.32 -9.79 -4.63
CA GLU A 6 -17.76 -11.06 -4.12
C GLU A 6 -16.23 -11.10 -4.29
N ILE A 7 -15.74 -10.74 -5.47
CA ILE A 7 -14.29 -10.66 -5.76
C ILE A 7 -13.61 -9.70 -4.78
N THR A 8 -14.18 -8.53 -4.58
CA THR A 8 -13.66 -7.51 -3.67
C THR A 8 -13.60 -8.02 -2.23
N GLU A 9 -14.69 -8.62 -1.73
CA GLU A 9 -14.75 -9.20 -0.37
C GLU A 9 -13.71 -10.31 -0.17
N ARG A 10 -13.50 -11.17 -1.17
CA ARG A 10 -12.47 -12.21 -1.14
C ARG A 10 -11.06 -11.62 -1.08
N ARG A 11 -10.77 -10.61 -1.90
CA ARG A 11 -9.47 -9.91 -1.87
C ARG A 11 -9.18 -9.31 -0.50
N PHE A 12 -10.18 -8.69 0.15
CA PHE A 12 -10.05 -8.20 1.52
C PHE A 12 -9.79 -9.34 2.53
N ARG A 13 -10.53 -10.45 2.43
CA ARG A 13 -10.32 -11.63 3.28
C ARG A 13 -8.90 -12.18 3.14
N ILE A 14 -8.41 -12.34 1.91
CA ILE A 14 -7.05 -12.83 1.62
C ILE A 14 -6.00 -11.95 2.29
N ASN A 15 -6.11 -10.62 2.16
CA ASN A 15 -5.19 -9.69 2.82
C ASN A 15 -5.16 -9.91 4.34
N ARG A 16 -6.35 -10.01 4.95
CA ARG A 16 -6.47 -10.25 6.39
C ARG A 16 -5.88 -11.58 6.83
N LEU A 17 -6.07 -12.65 6.06
CA LEU A 17 -5.50 -13.96 6.37
C LEU A 17 -3.97 -13.94 6.35
N ILE A 18 -3.38 -13.26 5.35
CA ILE A 18 -1.93 -13.07 5.26
C ILE A 18 -1.41 -12.26 6.45
N GLU A 19 -2.08 -11.16 6.82
CA GLU A 19 -1.72 -10.34 7.98
C GLU A 19 -1.75 -11.13 9.30
N LEU A 20 -2.68 -12.09 9.42
CA LEU A 20 -2.79 -12.99 10.57
C LEU A 20 -1.82 -14.19 10.51
N GLY A 21 -1.02 -14.32 9.45
CA GLY A 21 -0.13 -15.47 9.24
C GLY A 21 -0.86 -16.78 8.93
N ARG A 22 -2.16 -16.74 8.61
CA ARG A 22 -2.98 -17.91 8.25
C ARG A 22 -2.76 -18.26 6.78
N LEU A 23 -1.53 -18.64 6.43
CA LEU A 23 -1.06 -18.74 5.06
C LEU A 23 -1.75 -19.83 4.24
N ASP A 24 -2.08 -20.98 4.85
CA ASP A 24 -2.75 -22.08 4.17
C ASP A 24 -4.18 -21.71 3.76
N GLU A 25 -4.90 -21.02 4.65
CA GLU A 25 -6.24 -20.51 4.35
C GLU A 25 -6.19 -19.40 3.29
N ALA A 26 -5.20 -18.51 3.37
CA ALA A 26 -4.99 -17.50 2.34
C ALA A 26 -4.73 -18.14 0.97
N ARG A 27 -3.96 -19.23 0.91
CA ARG A 27 -3.69 -19.98 -0.31
C ARG A 27 -4.96 -20.63 -0.87
N SER A 28 -5.76 -21.26 -0.02
CA SER A 28 -7.05 -21.85 -0.43
C SER A 28 -8.00 -20.80 -1.01
N GLU A 29 -8.11 -19.64 -0.35
CA GLU A 29 -8.93 -18.51 -0.85
C GLU A 29 -8.38 -17.90 -2.14
N LEU A 30 -7.06 -17.91 -2.35
CA LEU A 30 -6.44 -17.47 -3.59
C LEU A 30 -6.74 -18.40 -4.76
N GLU A 31 -6.69 -19.72 -4.57
CA GLU A 31 -7.09 -20.69 -5.61
C GLU A 31 -8.57 -20.53 -5.95
N ALA A 32 -9.43 -20.40 -4.93
CA ALA A 32 -10.85 -20.14 -5.16
C ALA A 32 -11.08 -18.82 -5.92
N LEU A 33 -10.32 -17.76 -5.62
CA LEU A 33 -10.40 -16.50 -6.35
C LEU A 33 -9.91 -16.67 -7.80
N LYS A 34 -8.84 -17.44 -8.03
CA LYS A 34 -8.29 -17.71 -9.36
C LYS A 34 -9.30 -18.39 -10.28
N GLU A 35 -10.11 -19.31 -9.76
CA GLU A 35 -11.20 -19.94 -10.52
C GLU A 35 -12.31 -18.96 -10.94
N LEU A 36 -12.47 -17.84 -10.19
CA LEU A 36 -13.50 -16.84 -10.45
C LEU A 36 -13.06 -15.74 -11.41
N GLU A 37 -11.84 -15.23 -11.25
CA GLU A 37 -11.33 -14.07 -12.00
C GLU A 37 -10.16 -14.39 -12.95
N GLY A 38 -9.71 -15.66 -12.99
CA GLY A 38 -8.49 -16.05 -13.68
C GLY A 38 -7.23 -15.64 -12.91
N GLU A 39 -6.07 -15.85 -13.54
CA GLU A 39 -4.80 -15.43 -12.95
C GLU A 39 -4.60 -13.92 -13.10
N SER A 40 -4.52 -13.22 -11.97
CA SER A 40 -4.36 -11.77 -11.90
C SER A 40 -3.05 -11.36 -11.21
N ALA A 41 -2.57 -10.15 -11.49
CA ALA A 41 -1.39 -9.59 -10.82
C ALA A 41 -1.57 -9.56 -9.28
N PHE A 42 -2.80 -9.37 -8.80
CA PHE A 42 -3.12 -9.47 -7.38
C PHE A 42 -2.84 -10.88 -6.83
N ILE A 43 -3.37 -11.91 -7.46
CA ILE A 43 -3.19 -13.30 -7.02
C ILE A 43 -1.71 -13.68 -7.02
N LEU A 44 -1.02 -13.40 -8.13
CA LEU A 44 0.42 -13.68 -8.27
C LEU A 44 1.23 -12.94 -7.20
N ASN A 45 0.96 -11.66 -6.94
CA ASN A 45 1.63 -10.92 -5.88
C ASN A 45 1.35 -11.50 -4.48
N LYS A 46 0.13 -11.96 -4.21
CA LYS A 46 -0.19 -12.57 -2.90
C LYS A 46 0.47 -13.93 -2.72
N LEU A 47 0.54 -14.75 -3.77
CA LEU A 47 1.32 -15.99 -3.77
C LEU A 47 2.81 -15.71 -3.54
N GLY A 48 3.35 -14.66 -4.15
CA GLY A 48 4.72 -14.22 -3.92
C GLY A 48 4.99 -13.83 -2.47
N ILE A 49 4.07 -13.09 -1.84
CA ILE A 49 4.16 -12.75 -0.41
C ILE A 49 4.15 -14.02 0.46
N ILE A 50 3.23 -14.95 0.20
CA ILE A 50 3.15 -16.22 0.94
C ILE A 50 4.46 -17.03 0.80
N ALA A 51 5.04 -17.09 -0.40
CA ALA A 51 6.30 -17.77 -0.64
C ALA A 51 7.45 -17.15 0.16
N VAL A 52 7.57 -15.82 0.15
CA VAL A 52 8.57 -15.09 0.96
C VAL A 52 8.37 -15.35 2.46
N CYS A 53 7.14 -15.27 2.97
CA CYS A 53 6.84 -15.60 4.37
C CYS A 53 7.19 -17.05 4.73
N SER A 54 7.26 -17.95 3.75
CA SER A 54 7.67 -19.36 3.90
C SER A 54 9.18 -19.58 3.70
N GLY A 55 9.98 -18.51 3.55
CA GLY A 55 11.42 -18.57 3.30
C GLY A 55 11.82 -18.90 1.85
N GLN A 56 10.85 -18.97 0.94
CA GLN A 56 11.06 -19.37 -0.46
C GLN A 56 11.29 -18.12 -1.34
N LEU A 57 12.42 -17.44 -1.16
CA LEU A 57 12.70 -16.15 -1.79
C LEU A 57 12.69 -16.21 -3.32
N ASP A 58 13.30 -17.23 -3.93
CA ASP A 58 13.35 -17.37 -5.40
C ASP A 58 11.98 -17.59 -6.03
N GLN A 59 11.14 -18.37 -5.34
CA GLN A 59 9.75 -18.57 -5.76
C GLN A 59 8.94 -17.28 -5.61
N GLY A 60 9.13 -16.56 -4.50
CA GLY A 60 8.54 -15.24 -4.29
C GLY A 60 8.88 -14.26 -5.41
N LYS A 61 10.16 -14.18 -5.76
CA LYS A 61 10.67 -13.38 -6.88
C LYS A 61 9.98 -13.75 -8.19
N THR A 62 9.93 -15.05 -8.51
CA THR A 62 9.27 -15.55 -9.73
C THR A 62 7.81 -15.11 -9.80
N TYR A 63 7.07 -15.18 -8.69
CA TYR A 63 5.68 -14.73 -8.65
C TYR A 63 5.52 -13.22 -8.85
N PHE A 64 6.42 -12.41 -8.28
CA PHE A 64 6.39 -10.96 -8.50
C PHE A 64 6.72 -10.60 -9.96
N GLU A 65 7.69 -11.28 -10.57
CA GLU A 65 8.00 -11.10 -12.00
C GLU A 65 6.82 -11.50 -12.89
N LYS A 66 6.14 -12.61 -12.58
CA LYS A 66 4.89 -12.98 -13.26
C LYS A 66 3.79 -11.94 -13.07
N ALA A 67 3.64 -11.38 -11.87
CA ALA A 67 2.67 -10.32 -11.62
C ALA A 67 2.94 -9.10 -12.52
N LEU A 68 4.22 -8.75 -12.71
CA LEU A 68 4.64 -7.67 -13.61
C LEU A 68 4.50 -8.02 -15.09
N ALA A 69 4.54 -9.30 -15.46
CA ALA A 69 4.22 -9.73 -16.81
C ALA A 69 2.71 -9.60 -17.14
N VAL A 70 1.85 -9.71 -16.12
CA VAL A 70 0.39 -9.50 -16.24
C VAL A 70 0.04 -8.01 -16.19
N ASP A 71 0.67 -7.25 -15.29
CA ASP A 71 0.49 -5.81 -15.14
C ASP A 71 1.84 -5.14 -14.83
N ASP A 72 2.43 -4.51 -15.85
CA ASP A 72 3.75 -3.86 -15.78
C ASP A 72 3.77 -2.61 -14.90
N ARG A 73 2.60 -2.14 -14.44
CA ARG A 73 2.43 -1.00 -13.53
C ARG A 73 2.04 -1.43 -12.12
N TYR A 74 2.10 -2.73 -11.80
CA TYR A 74 1.72 -3.24 -10.49
C TYR A 74 2.76 -2.87 -9.40
N VAL A 75 2.61 -1.66 -8.85
CA VAL A 75 3.54 -1.00 -7.91
C VAL A 75 3.98 -1.90 -6.75
N GLN A 76 3.07 -2.70 -6.21
CA GLN A 76 3.34 -3.59 -5.08
C GLN A 76 4.38 -4.67 -5.42
N ALA A 77 4.38 -5.20 -6.66
CA ALA A 77 5.34 -6.22 -7.07
C ALA A 77 6.76 -5.66 -7.17
N TYR A 78 6.94 -4.45 -7.72
CA TYR A 78 8.25 -3.78 -7.70
C TYR A 78 8.75 -3.56 -6.26
N ASN A 79 7.89 -3.08 -5.36
CA ASN A 79 8.27 -2.92 -3.96
C ASN A 79 8.64 -4.24 -3.29
N ASN A 80 7.94 -5.33 -3.60
CA ASN A 80 8.23 -6.65 -3.04
C ASN A 80 9.52 -7.25 -3.60
N LEU A 81 9.83 -7.05 -4.88
CA LEU A 81 11.14 -7.39 -5.45
C LEU A 81 12.27 -6.61 -4.74
N GLY A 82 12.06 -5.32 -4.48
CA GLY A 82 13.01 -4.52 -3.71
C GLY A 82 13.25 -5.07 -2.30
N ASN A 83 12.20 -5.56 -1.63
CA ASN A 83 12.32 -6.23 -0.33
C ASN A 83 13.17 -7.51 -0.40
N ILE A 84 12.97 -8.35 -1.43
CA ILE A 84 13.78 -9.56 -1.63
C ILE A 84 15.24 -9.19 -1.80
N TYR A 85 15.58 -8.24 -2.68
CA TYR A 85 16.98 -7.84 -2.89
C TYR A 85 17.61 -7.22 -1.64
N LYS A 86 16.83 -6.46 -0.85
CA LYS A 86 17.28 -5.94 0.44
C LYS A 86 17.62 -7.09 1.41
N GLU A 87 16.78 -8.11 1.48
CA GLU A 87 17.00 -9.29 2.33
C GLU A 87 18.23 -10.11 1.89
N MET A 88 18.48 -10.19 0.58
CA MET A 88 19.70 -10.78 0.02
C MET A 88 20.96 -9.92 0.21
N GLY A 89 20.83 -8.69 0.70
CA GLY A 89 21.94 -7.75 0.87
C GLY A 89 22.33 -6.98 -0.39
N ASP A 90 21.66 -7.20 -1.52
CA ASP A 90 21.85 -6.42 -2.75
C ASP A 90 21.08 -5.09 -2.65
N LEU A 91 21.65 -4.17 -1.87
CA LEU A 91 21.04 -2.88 -1.58
C LEU A 91 20.90 -1.98 -2.82
N ASP A 92 21.75 -2.16 -3.84
CA ASP A 92 21.66 -1.39 -5.09
C ASP A 92 20.45 -1.81 -5.92
N LYS A 93 20.22 -3.11 -6.11
CA LYS A 93 18.97 -3.57 -6.75
C LYS A 93 17.74 -3.25 -5.94
N ALA A 94 17.82 -3.32 -4.60
CA ALA A 94 16.71 -2.90 -3.76
C ALA A 94 16.30 -1.44 -4.06
N VAL A 95 17.28 -0.51 -4.15
CA VAL A 95 17.04 0.88 -4.53
C VAL A 95 16.41 0.98 -5.92
N GLU A 96 16.92 0.25 -6.91
CA GLU A 96 16.39 0.26 -8.28
C GLU A 96 14.90 -0.12 -8.31
N TYR A 97 14.54 -1.22 -7.64
CA TYR A 97 13.16 -1.71 -7.61
C TYR A 97 12.21 -0.81 -6.83
N TYR A 98 12.65 -0.21 -5.72
CA TYR A 98 11.82 0.80 -5.05
C TYR A 98 11.67 2.07 -5.89
N GLN A 99 12.68 2.48 -6.64
CA GLN A 99 12.57 3.60 -7.58
C GLN A 99 11.65 3.27 -8.76
N LEU A 100 11.64 2.01 -9.25
CA LEU A 100 10.65 1.52 -10.21
C LEU A 100 9.22 1.69 -9.67
N ALA A 101 8.95 1.26 -8.44
CA ALA A 101 7.66 1.47 -7.81
C ALA A 101 7.26 2.96 -7.81
N LEU A 102 8.19 3.86 -7.47
CA LEU A 102 7.96 5.31 -7.46
C LEU A 102 7.84 5.96 -8.85
N ARG A 103 8.33 5.30 -9.91
CA ARG A 103 8.09 5.76 -11.28
C ARG A 103 6.62 5.64 -11.66
N TYR A 104 5.96 4.56 -11.23
CA TYR A 104 4.55 4.30 -11.51
C TYR A 104 3.62 4.95 -10.49
N ASP A 105 4.00 5.03 -9.22
CA ASP A 105 3.29 5.78 -8.18
C ASP A 105 4.25 6.58 -7.31
N ARG A 106 4.36 7.88 -7.63
CA ARG A 106 5.23 8.84 -6.92
C ARG A 106 4.81 9.08 -5.47
N GLU A 107 3.58 8.73 -5.10
CA GLU A 107 3.03 8.89 -3.75
C GLU A 107 3.00 7.57 -2.97
N TYR A 108 3.66 6.52 -3.46
CA TYR A 108 3.71 5.23 -2.79
C TYR A 108 4.57 5.26 -1.52
N ALA A 109 3.92 5.54 -0.39
CA ALA A 109 4.56 5.77 0.91
C ALA A 109 5.48 4.61 1.34
N THR A 110 5.10 3.37 1.06
CA THR A 110 5.87 2.17 1.42
C THR A 110 7.22 2.12 0.71
N ALA A 111 7.29 2.45 -0.59
CA ALA A 111 8.57 2.50 -1.30
C ALA A 111 9.47 3.64 -0.81
N HIS A 112 8.89 4.80 -0.46
CA HIS A 112 9.65 5.87 0.20
C HIS A 112 10.22 5.41 1.55
N HIS A 113 9.43 4.73 2.38
CA HIS A 113 9.91 4.20 3.65
C HIS A 113 11.08 3.23 3.44
N ASN A 114 10.91 2.28 2.51
CA ASN A 114 11.92 1.26 2.20
C ASN A 114 13.21 1.85 1.64
N LEU A 115 13.15 2.83 0.73
CA LEU A 115 14.33 3.58 0.27
C LEU A 115 15.02 4.29 1.44
N GLY A 116 14.25 4.88 2.34
CA GLY A 116 14.77 5.50 3.56
C GLY A 116 15.61 4.55 4.40
N VAL A 117 15.11 3.33 4.61
CA VAL A 117 15.81 2.26 5.34
C VAL A 117 17.07 1.81 4.59
N VAL A 118 16.98 1.56 3.28
CA VAL A 118 18.13 1.09 2.49
C VAL A 118 19.23 2.15 2.41
N TYR A 119 18.90 3.42 2.19
CA TYR A 119 19.91 4.49 2.18
C TYR A 119 20.59 4.66 3.54
N LYS A 120 19.87 4.45 4.65
CA LYS A 120 20.47 4.41 5.98
C LYS A 120 21.49 3.27 6.10
N GLN A 121 21.15 2.08 5.62
CA GLN A 121 22.06 0.92 5.62
C GLN A 121 23.30 1.16 4.75
N LYS A 122 23.14 1.87 3.62
CA LYS A 122 24.26 2.29 2.75
C LYS A 122 25.08 3.46 3.31
N GLY A 123 24.68 4.06 4.44
CA GLY A 123 25.35 5.23 5.03
C GLY A 123 24.97 6.59 4.43
N ASP A 124 24.08 6.64 3.43
CA ASP A 124 23.58 7.88 2.85
C ASP A 124 22.43 8.44 3.70
N ILE A 125 22.80 9.06 4.82
CA ILE A 125 21.86 9.60 5.80
C ILE A 125 21.00 10.73 5.21
N HIS A 126 21.56 11.52 4.28
CA HIS A 126 20.83 12.61 3.65
C HIS A 126 19.64 12.08 2.85
N LYS A 127 19.85 11.12 1.94
CA LYS A 127 18.75 10.51 1.17
C LYS A 127 17.80 9.75 2.06
N SER A 128 18.31 9.07 3.10
CA SER A 128 17.47 8.38 4.08
C SER A 128 16.44 9.32 4.70
N VAL A 129 16.90 10.46 5.26
CA VAL A 129 16.03 11.46 5.89
C VAL A 129 15.01 12.02 4.90
N GLN A 130 15.42 12.32 3.67
CA GLN A 130 14.52 12.82 2.63
C GLN A 130 13.37 11.82 2.36
N HIS A 131 13.70 10.56 2.12
CA HIS A 131 12.71 9.53 1.80
C HIS A 131 11.80 9.19 2.99
N LEU A 132 12.33 9.11 4.21
CA LEU A 132 11.52 8.88 5.42
C LEU A 132 10.58 10.05 5.72
N LYS A 133 11.03 11.30 5.55
CA LYS A 133 10.15 12.48 5.69
C LYS A 133 9.00 12.45 4.69
N GLN A 134 9.29 12.08 3.44
CA GLN A 134 8.27 11.96 2.42
C GLN A 134 7.26 10.83 2.73
N ALA A 135 7.72 9.66 3.18
CA ALA A 135 6.85 8.56 3.62
C ALA A 135 5.90 9.00 4.74
N ASN A 136 6.44 9.66 5.78
CA ASN A 136 5.64 10.17 6.90
C ASN A 136 4.61 11.22 6.47
N ARG A 137 4.99 12.11 5.54
CA ARG A 137 4.08 13.11 4.96
C ARG A 137 2.93 12.44 4.23
N LEU A 138 3.23 11.47 3.36
CA LEU A 138 2.24 10.76 2.56
C LEU A 138 1.27 9.96 3.45
N GLN A 139 1.78 9.26 4.47
CA GLN A 139 0.95 8.55 5.43
C GLN A 139 0.04 9.49 6.23
N SER A 140 0.57 10.65 6.63
CA SER A 140 -0.22 11.68 7.33
C SER A 140 -1.33 12.26 6.46
N VAL A 141 -1.08 12.45 5.15
CA VAL A 141 -2.08 12.95 4.20
C VAL A 141 -3.15 11.88 3.94
N MET A 142 -2.75 10.62 3.74
CA MET A 142 -3.69 9.50 3.57
C MET A 142 -4.61 9.33 4.77
N ALA A 143 -4.07 9.32 5.99
CA ALA A 143 -4.86 9.20 7.22
C ALA A 143 -5.86 10.36 7.37
N ARG A 144 -5.47 11.59 7.02
CA ARG A 144 -6.38 12.75 7.03
C ARG A 144 -7.49 12.63 5.99
N ARG A 145 -7.19 12.15 4.78
CA ARG A 145 -8.18 11.91 3.72
C ARG A 145 -9.18 10.83 4.15
N GLU A 146 -8.70 9.71 4.69
CA GLU A 146 -9.54 8.62 5.19
C GLU A 146 -10.47 9.08 6.32
N LEU A 147 -9.94 9.86 7.27
CA LEU A 147 -10.75 10.49 8.30
C LEU A 147 -11.82 11.39 7.72
N ALA A 148 -11.51 12.22 6.73
CA ALA A 148 -12.47 13.14 6.10
C ALA A 148 -13.62 12.44 5.37
N VAL A 149 -13.38 11.24 4.84
CA VAL A 149 -14.40 10.42 4.13
C VAL A 149 -15.19 9.54 5.10
N SER A 150 -14.66 9.29 6.31
CA SER A 150 -15.38 8.53 7.33
C SER A 150 -16.65 9.26 7.80
N PRO A 151 -17.73 8.54 8.19
CA PRO A 151 -18.94 9.15 8.75
C PRO A 151 -18.65 10.05 9.96
N ALA A 152 -17.59 9.77 10.72
CA ALA A 152 -17.13 10.57 11.85
C ALA A 152 -16.45 11.88 11.41
N GLY A 153 -15.67 11.86 10.32
CA GLY A 153 -15.07 13.06 9.74
C GLY A 153 -16.09 13.98 9.10
N THR A 154 -17.06 13.42 8.37
CA THR A 154 -18.17 14.17 7.77
C THR A 154 -19.01 14.88 8.84
N LYS A 155 -19.27 14.24 9.99
CA LYS A 155 -19.94 14.88 11.13
C LYS A 155 -19.11 16.03 11.72
N ARG A 156 -17.79 15.88 11.82
CA ARG A 156 -16.89 16.93 12.33
C ARG A 156 -16.79 18.14 11.39
N THR A 157 -16.74 17.94 10.08
CA THR A 157 -16.68 19.04 9.11
C THR A 157 -17.98 19.85 9.07
N ILE A 158 -19.14 19.18 9.15
CA ILE A 158 -20.45 19.85 9.24
C ILE A 158 -20.54 20.71 10.51
N ALA A 159 -20.05 20.23 11.66
CA ALA A 159 -20.08 20.99 12.91
C ALA A 159 -19.31 22.32 12.82
N TRP A 160 -18.13 22.34 12.18
CA TRP A 160 -17.36 23.58 11.99
C TRP A 160 -18.03 24.58 11.06
N LEU A 161 -18.71 24.12 10.00
CA LEU A 161 -19.47 25.00 9.10
C LEU A 161 -20.63 25.67 9.84
N ILE A 162 -21.34 24.93 10.69
CA ILE A 162 -22.45 25.46 11.50
C ILE A 162 -21.93 26.51 12.49
N ILE A 163 -20.83 26.21 13.20
CA ILE A 163 -20.21 27.17 14.14
C ILE A 163 -19.76 28.43 13.40
N GLY A 164 -19.13 28.29 12.23
CA GLY A 164 -18.72 29.42 11.40
C GLY A 164 -19.90 30.30 10.98
N ALA A 165 -20.99 29.69 10.50
CA ALA A 165 -22.20 30.41 10.10
C ALA A 165 -22.86 31.16 11.27
N LEU A 166 -22.91 30.55 12.46
CA LEU A 166 -23.43 31.18 13.67
C LEU A 166 -22.60 32.39 14.10
N LEU A 167 -21.27 32.31 14.00
CA LEU A 167 -20.39 33.44 14.31
C LEU A 167 -20.55 34.61 13.35
N VAL A 168 -20.75 34.35 12.05
CA VAL A 168 -21.03 35.39 11.05
C VAL A 168 -22.37 36.07 11.35
N LEU A 169 -23.41 35.31 11.67
CA LEU A 169 -24.72 35.86 12.04
C LEU A 169 -24.66 36.71 13.32
N LEU A 170 -23.94 36.25 14.34
CA LEU A 170 -23.68 37.00 15.57
C LEU A 170 -22.94 38.32 15.29
N PHE A 171 -21.98 38.32 14.35
CA PHE A 171 -21.25 39.53 13.97
C PHE A 171 -22.13 40.54 13.21
N LEU A 172 -23.00 40.06 12.31
CA LEU A 172 -23.95 40.91 11.59
C LEU A 172 -24.98 41.53 12.53
N TYR A 173 -25.49 40.76 13.50
CA TYR A 173 -26.48 41.23 14.48
C TYR A 173 -25.90 42.24 15.49
N ARG A 174 -24.58 42.24 15.70
CA ARG A 174 -23.90 43.20 16.58
C ARG A 174 -23.56 44.53 15.91
N ARG A 175 -23.77 44.65 14.59
CA ARG A 175 -23.46 45.83 13.77
C ARG A 175 -24.69 46.64 13.33
N SER A 176 -25.88 46.16 13.65
CA SER A 176 -27.19 46.81 13.53
C SER A 176 -27.66 47.29 14.89
#